data_AF-A0A514Z9U9-F1
#
_entry.id   AF-A0A514Z9U9-F1
#
_cell.length_a   1.000
_cell.length_b   1.000
_cell.length_c   1.000
_cell.angle_alpha   90.00
_cell.angle_beta   90.00
_cell.angle_gamma   90.00
#
_symmetry.space_group_name_H-M   'P 1'
#
loop_
_entity.id
_entity.type
_entity.pdbx_description
1 polymer ?
#
loop_
_entity_poly.entity_id
_entity_poly.type
_entity_poly.pdbx_seq_one_letter_code
_entity_poly.pdbx_strand_id
1 'polypeptide(L)'
;MTVDINHYGDDAIQVLEGLDAVRKRPGMYIGSTDGTGLHHMVWEIVDNAVDEALSGFGNKISVIINKDGSMTVEDEGRGMPVGMHAMGIPTVEVIFTILHAGASLGKEVIKPLVVCTESALVWLMPCPAGLKWRLHVMV
;
A
#
# COMPACT_ATOMS: atom_id res chain seq x y z
N MET A 1 17.30 7.82 18.71
CA MET A 1 17.64 7.30 20.04
C MET A 1 18.59 6.14 19.84
N THR A 2 19.82 6.26 20.33
CA THR A 2 20.80 5.16 20.34
C THR A 2 20.63 4.42 21.66
N VAL A 3 20.35 3.13 21.61
CA VAL A 3 20.26 2.30 22.82
C VAL A 3 21.68 2.10 23.35
N ASP A 4 21.93 2.49 24.59
CA ASP A 4 23.19 2.21 25.29
C ASP A 4 23.23 0.71 25.62
N ILE A 5 24.26 0.01 25.16
CA ILE A 5 24.43 -1.44 25.38
C ILE A 5 24.54 -1.82 26.85
N ASN A 6 24.87 -0.87 27.73
CA ASN A 6 24.94 -1.10 29.18
C ASN A 6 23.58 -0.91 29.88
N HIS A 7 22.55 -0.43 29.18
CA HIS A 7 21.18 -0.24 29.64
C HIS A 7 20.19 -0.92 28.68
N TYR A 8 20.34 -2.22 28.49
CA TYR A 8 19.34 -3.04 27.79
C TYR A 8 18.31 -3.58 28.80
N GLY A 9 17.23 -2.84 28.97
CA GLY A 9 16.07 -3.21 29.80
C GLY A 9 14.81 -3.45 28.96
N ASP A 10 13.69 -3.72 29.62
CA ASP A 10 12.39 -3.98 28.98
C ASP A 10 11.93 -2.82 28.06
N ASP A 11 12.34 -1.60 28.38
CA ASP A 11 12.07 -0.37 27.62
C ASP A 11 12.85 -0.28 26.29
N ALA A 12 13.89 -1.09 26.10
CA ALA A 12 14.62 -1.17 24.83
C ALA A 12 13.82 -1.92 23.74
N ILE A 13 12.80 -2.69 24.12
CA ILE A 13 11.94 -3.42 23.19
C ILE A 13 10.91 -2.45 22.59
N GLN A 14 11.01 -2.23 21.28
CA GLN A 14 10.08 -1.38 20.54
C GLN A 14 9.15 -2.23 19.69
N VAL A 15 7.85 -1.99 19.82
CA VAL A 15 6.81 -2.54 18.94
C VAL A 15 6.49 -1.48 17.89
N LEU A 16 6.55 -1.88 16.61
CA LEU A 16 6.13 -1.04 15.50
C LEU A 16 4.71 -1.45 15.12
N GLU A 17 3.77 -0.52 15.24
CA GLU A 17 2.36 -0.78 14.94
C GLU A 17 1.98 -0.25 13.55
N GLY A 18 1.07 -0.97 12.88
CA GLY A 18 0.50 -0.57 11.59
C GLY A 18 1.56 -0.24 10.55
N LEU A 19 1.44 0.94 9.93
CA LEU A 19 2.28 1.36 8.82
C LEU A 19 3.68 1.84 9.23
N ASP A 20 3.93 2.06 10.52
CA ASP A 20 5.25 2.48 10.98
C ASP A 20 6.28 1.35 10.83
N ALA A 21 5.83 0.09 10.88
CA ALA A 21 6.66 -1.07 10.55
C ALA A 21 7.12 -1.03 9.08
N VAL A 22 6.21 -0.72 8.16
CA VAL A 22 6.50 -0.62 6.72
C VAL A 22 7.45 0.53 6.43
N ARG A 23 7.20 1.71 7.03
CA ARG A 23 8.07 2.89 6.89
C ARG A 23 9.48 2.63 7.39
N LYS A 24 9.61 1.92 8.50
CA LYS A 24 10.93 1.64 9.10
C LYS A 24 11.71 0.59 8.31
N ARG A 25 11.02 -0.34 7.64
CA ARG A 25 11.63 -1.46 6.93
C ARG A 25 11.01 -1.67 5.54
N PRO A 26 11.09 -0.69 4.62
CA PRO A 26 10.40 -0.77 3.33
C PRO A 26 10.88 -1.95 2.46
N GLY A 27 12.16 -2.31 2.54
CA GLY A 27 12.70 -3.44 1.77
C GLY A 27 12.05 -4.80 2.09
N MET A 28 11.41 -4.95 3.26
CA MET A 28 10.66 -6.16 3.58
C MET A 28 9.36 -6.30 2.77
N TYR A 29 8.81 -5.18 2.30
CA TYR A 29 7.49 -5.12 1.65
C TYR A 29 7.64 -4.85 0.15
N ILE A 30 8.42 -3.82 -0.22
CA ILE A 30 8.64 -3.43 -1.63
C ILE A 30 9.96 -3.95 -2.21
N GLY A 31 10.73 -4.75 -1.46
CA GLY A 31 12.00 -5.36 -1.88
C GLY A 31 13.19 -4.41 -1.82
N SER A 32 13.08 -3.23 -2.45
CA SER A 32 14.13 -2.19 -2.46
C SER A 32 13.54 -0.78 -2.41
N THR A 33 14.38 0.23 -2.26
CA THR A 33 13.98 1.66 -2.34
C THR A 33 14.58 2.35 -3.58
N ASP A 34 15.07 1.55 -4.52
CA ASP A 34 15.57 2.02 -5.83
C ASP A 34 14.44 1.96 -6.88
N GLY A 35 14.82 2.07 -8.16
CA GLY A 35 13.86 2.01 -9.26
C GLY A 35 13.03 0.72 -9.28
N THR A 36 13.54 -0.40 -8.78
CA THR A 36 12.81 -1.67 -8.76
C THR A 36 11.63 -1.60 -7.78
N GLY A 37 11.89 -1.16 -6.55
CA GLY A 37 10.85 -0.97 -5.54
C GLY A 37 9.84 0.10 -5.94
N LEU A 38 10.28 1.14 -6.67
CA LEU A 38 9.37 2.13 -7.23
C LEU A 38 8.36 1.52 -8.21
N HIS A 39 8.83 0.72 -9.18
CA HIS A 39 7.94 0.04 -10.10
C HIS A 39 7.09 -1.03 -9.40
N HIS A 40 7.60 -1.63 -8.32
CA HIS A 40 6.84 -2.58 -7.51
C HIS A 40 5.56 -1.96 -6.93
N MET A 41 5.63 -0.72 -6.43
CA MET A 41 4.42 0.00 -5.99
C MET A 41 3.41 0.20 -7.13
N VAL A 42 3.88 0.35 -8.37
CA VAL A 42 3.00 0.44 -9.55
C VAL A 42 2.35 -0.91 -9.83
N TRP A 43 3.15 -1.97 -9.87
CA TRP A 43 2.68 -3.33 -10.15
C TRP A 43 1.57 -3.73 -9.21
N GLU A 44 1.72 -3.46 -7.93
CA GLU A 44 0.76 -3.91 -6.95
C GLU A 44 -0.61 -3.19 -7.04
N ILE A 45 -0.66 -1.94 -7.50
CA ILE A 45 -1.95 -1.27 -7.78
C ILE A 45 -2.56 -1.78 -9.08
N VAL A 46 -1.74 -1.97 -10.12
CA VAL A 46 -2.19 -2.52 -11.40
C VAL A 46 -2.70 -3.96 -11.24
N ASP A 47 -2.03 -4.78 -10.42
CA ASP A 47 -2.43 -6.16 -10.11
C ASP A 47 -3.84 -6.21 -9.51
N ASN A 48 -4.17 -5.30 -8.57
CA ASN A 48 -5.52 -5.23 -8.01
C ASN A 48 -6.59 -4.93 -9.07
N ALA A 49 -6.30 -4.04 -10.02
CA ALA A 49 -7.19 -3.75 -11.14
C ALA A 49 -7.31 -4.94 -12.12
N VAL A 50 -6.21 -5.66 -12.34
CA VAL A 50 -6.20 -6.89 -13.15
C VAL A 50 -7.02 -8.00 -12.48
N ASP A 51 -6.97 -8.13 -11.16
CA ASP A 51 -7.76 -9.12 -10.42
C ASP A 51 -9.29 -8.90 -10.57
N GLU A 52 -9.72 -7.64 -10.62
CA GLU A 52 -11.12 -7.29 -10.95
C GLU A 52 -11.47 -7.72 -12.38
N ALA A 53 -10.60 -7.41 -13.36
CA ALA A 53 -10.78 -7.81 -14.75
C ALA A 53 -10.81 -9.33 -14.93
N LEU A 54 -9.94 -10.07 -14.23
CA LEU A 54 -9.92 -11.54 -14.20
C LEU A 54 -11.18 -12.12 -13.54
N SER A 55 -11.77 -11.40 -12.59
CA SER A 55 -13.06 -11.73 -11.99
C SER A 55 -14.25 -11.40 -12.89
N GLY A 56 -14.01 -10.85 -14.09
CA GLY A 56 -15.01 -10.51 -15.09
C GLY A 56 -15.62 -9.11 -14.92
N PHE A 57 -14.99 -8.24 -14.13
CA PHE A 57 -15.44 -6.87 -13.89
C PHE A 57 -14.45 -5.86 -14.47
N GLY A 58 -14.94 -4.98 -15.33
CA GLY A 58 -14.10 -4.01 -16.04
C GLY A 58 -13.45 -4.58 -17.29
N ASN A 59 -13.23 -3.72 -18.28
CA ASN A 59 -12.59 -4.10 -19.56
C ASN A 59 -11.40 -3.21 -19.91
N LYS A 60 -11.12 -2.21 -19.07
CA LYS A 60 -10.13 -1.17 -19.31
C LYS A 60 -9.46 -0.78 -18.00
N ILE A 61 -8.14 -0.70 -18.07
CA ILE A 61 -7.29 -0.17 -17.01
C ILE A 61 -6.45 0.94 -17.64
N SER A 62 -6.46 2.13 -17.04
CA SER A 62 -5.70 3.29 -17.52
C SER A 62 -4.62 3.63 -16.50
N VAL A 63 -3.36 3.69 -16.96
CA VAL A 63 -2.22 4.10 -16.13
C VAL A 63 -1.69 5.43 -16.66
N ILE A 64 -1.70 6.45 -15.80
CA ILE A 64 -1.35 7.82 -16.15
C ILE A 64 -0.18 8.27 -15.29
N ILE A 65 0.90 8.72 -15.92
CA ILE A 65 1.99 9.41 -15.22
C ILE A 65 1.71 10.91 -15.32
N ASN A 66 1.45 11.53 -14.17
CA ASN A 66 1.10 12.93 -14.07
C ASN A 66 2.35 13.81 -14.13
N LYS A 67 2.14 15.09 -14.47
CA LYS A 67 3.22 16.07 -14.65
C LYS A 67 4.02 16.36 -13.38
N ASP A 68 3.45 16.12 -12.20
CA ASP A 68 4.10 16.30 -10.90
C ASP A 68 4.93 15.08 -10.45
N GLY A 69 5.01 14.04 -11.29
CA GLY A 69 5.67 12.78 -10.96
C GLY A 69 4.79 11.80 -10.20
N SER A 70 3.53 12.16 -9.96
CA SER A 70 2.52 11.24 -9.43
C SER A 70 2.06 10.26 -10.51
N MET A 71 1.46 9.15 -10.09
CA MET A 71 0.85 8.20 -11.01
C MET A 71 -0.61 7.99 -10.64
N THR A 72 -1.44 7.68 -11.62
CA THR A 72 -2.85 7.36 -11.44
C THR A 72 -3.14 6.03 -12.12
N VAL A 73 -3.84 5.15 -11.40
CA VAL A 73 -4.40 3.91 -11.96
C VAL A 73 -5.92 4.03 -11.82
N GLU A 74 -6.60 3.90 -12.95
CA GLU A 74 -8.05 3.91 -13.08
C GLU A 74 -8.50 2.58 -13.68
N ASP A 75 -9.50 1.95 -13.07
CA ASP A 75 -10.12 0.73 -13.59
C ASP A 75 -11.65 0.86 -13.63
N GLU A 76 -12.28 0.01 -14.44
CA GLU A 76 -13.75 -0.07 -14.56
C GLU A 76 -14.30 -1.28 -13.79
N GLY A 77 -13.62 -1.71 -12.73
CA GLY A 77 -13.99 -2.82 -11.87
C GLY A 77 -15.22 -2.48 -11.00
N ARG A 78 -15.44 -3.28 -9.94
CA ARG A 78 -16.62 -3.08 -9.07
C ARG A 78 -16.53 -1.87 -8.15
N GLY A 79 -15.33 -1.32 -7.96
CA GLY A 79 -15.08 -0.38 -6.88
C GLY A 79 -14.74 -1.07 -5.56
N MET A 80 -13.99 -0.35 -4.72
CA MET A 80 -13.79 -0.75 -3.33
C MET A 80 -15.10 -0.59 -2.54
N PRO A 81 -15.37 -1.44 -1.52
CA PRO A 81 -16.51 -1.23 -0.64
C PRO A 81 -16.37 0.12 0.11
N VAL A 82 -17.33 1.01 -0.08
CA VAL A 82 -17.36 2.35 0.56
C VAL A 82 -18.16 2.42 1.86
N GLY A 83 -18.71 1.28 2.30
CA GLY A 83 -19.47 1.18 3.54
C GLY A 83 -18.61 1.24 4.80
N MET A 84 -19.27 1.14 5.96
CA MET A 84 -18.59 1.02 7.24
C MET A 84 -18.15 -0.43 7.50
N HIS A 85 -16.90 -0.60 7.91
CA HIS A 85 -16.37 -1.89 8.35
C HIS A 85 -16.85 -2.23 9.76
N ALA A 86 -16.77 -3.51 10.15
CA ALA A 86 -17.12 -3.98 11.50
C ALA A 86 -16.29 -3.32 12.62
N MET A 87 -15.14 -2.75 12.27
CA MET A 87 -14.28 -1.97 13.19
C MET A 87 -14.80 -0.55 13.44
N GLY A 88 -15.91 -0.14 12.82
CA GLY A 88 -16.50 1.19 13.01
C GLY A 88 -15.78 2.32 12.26
N ILE A 89 -14.92 1.98 11.30
CA ILE A 89 -14.28 2.92 10.36
C ILE A 89 -14.63 2.56 8.91
N PRO A 90 -14.53 3.47 7.94
CA PRO A 90 -14.81 3.17 6.53
C PRO A 90 -13.98 1.98 6.02
N THR A 91 -14.57 1.09 5.24
CA THR A 91 -13.86 -0.09 4.70
C THR A 91 -12.68 0.32 3.82
N VAL A 92 -12.79 1.44 3.11
CA VAL A 92 -11.67 2.07 2.40
C VAL A 92 -10.52 2.38 3.37
N GLU A 93 -10.80 2.99 4.52
CA GLU A 93 -9.75 3.31 5.51
C GLU A 93 -9.07 2.05 6.04
N VAL A 94 -9.82 0.97 6.31
CA VAL A 94 -9.28 -0.34 6.70
C VAL A 94 -8.30 -0.86 5.65
N ILE A 95 -8.73 -0.85 4.39
CA ILE A 95 -7.94 -1.28 3.22
C ILE A 95 -6.63 -0.48 3.10
N PHE A 96 -6.64 0.80 3.46
CA PHE A 96 -5.50 1.72 3.32
C PHE A 96 -4.66 1.90 4.59
N THR A 97 -5.06 1.36 5.75
CA THR A 97 -4.34 1.59 7.01
C THR A 97 -3.99 0.34 7.80
N ILE A 98 -4.65 -0.79 7.53
CA ILE A 98 -4.49 -2.02 8.30
C ILE A 98 -3.81 -3.09 7.45
N LEU A 99 -2.62 -3.50 7.88
CA LEU A 99 -1.92 -4.62 7.24
C LEU A 99 -2.69 -5.93 7.43
N HIS A 100 -2.65 -6.78 6.41
CA HIS A 100 -3.35 -8.07 6.37
C HIS A 100 -4.88 -7.98 6.44
N ALA A 101 -5.46 -6.84 6.03
CA ALA A 101 -6.90 -6.68 5.87
C ALA A 101 -7.26 -6.70 4.38
N GLY A 102 -8.10 -7.64 3.93
CA GLY A 102 -8.52 -7.73 2.53
C GLY A 102 -9.66 -8.73 2.34
N ALA A 103 -10.28 -8.71 1.15
CA ALA A 103 -11.31 -9.69 0.79
C ALA A 103 -10.63 -10.98 0.31
N SER A 104 -10.84 -12.11 1.02
CA SER A 104 -10.42 -13.44 0.56
C SER A 104 -11.65 -14.25 0.15
N LEU A 105 -11.77 -14.57 -1.13
CA LEU A 105 -12.75 -15.53 -1.65
C LEU A 105 -12.17 -16.95 -1.57
N GLY A 106 -12.19 -17.54 -0.38
CA GLY A 106 -12.28 -19.00 -0.17
C GLY A 106 -11.13 -19.93 -0.60
N LYS A 107 -10.16 -19.52 -1.43
CA LYS A 107 -8.96 -20.32 -1.74
C LYS A 107 -7.80 -19.38 -2.00
N GLU A 108 -6.75 -19.59 -1.21
CA GLU A 108 -5.51 -18.83 -1.21
C GLU A 108 -5.67 -17.39 -0.71
N VAL A 109 -4.77 -17.03 0.22
CA VAL A 109 -4.55 -15.64 0.61
C VAL A 109 -3.90 -14.99 -0.61
N ILE A 110 -4.71 -14.53 -1.57
CA ILE A 110 -4.25 -13.60 -2.58
C ILE A 110 -3.80 -12.39 -1.79
N LYS A 111 -2.50 -12.11 -1.95
CA LYS A 111 -1.63 -11.14 -1.28
C LYS A 111 -2.32 -10.35 -0.16
N PRO A 112 -1.79 -10.35 1.09
CA PRO A 112 -2.31 -9.40 2.08
C PRO A 112 -2.31 -8.03 1.42
N LEU A 113 -3.43 -7.31 1.50
CA LEU A 113 -3.70 -6.02 0.87
C LEU A 113 -2.77 -4.94 1.49
N VAL A 114 -1.48 -5.20 1.45
CA VAL A 114 -0.38 -4.41 1.98
C VAL A 114 -0.27 -3.16 1.13
N VAL A 115 -0.69 -3.19 -0.14
CA VAL A 115 -0.33 -2.16 -1.10
C VAL A 115 -1.33 -1.00 -1.16
N CYS A 116 -2.62 -1.23 -0.88
CA CYS A 116 -3.48 -0.07 -0.63
C CYS A 116 -2.85 0.76 0.51
N THR A 117 -2.39 0.12 1.58
CA THR A 117 -1.69 0.85 2.65
C THR A 117 -0.33 1.47 2.26
N GLU A 118 0.35 0.95 1.24
CA GLU A 118 1.58 1.55 0.70
C GLU A 118 1.30 2.80 -0.14
N SER A 119 0.11 2.93 -0.73
CA SER A 119 -0.37 4.18 -1.35
C SER A 119 -0.44 5.34 -0.34
N ALA A 120 -0.64 5.04 0.95
CA ALA A 120 -0.57 6.03 2.01
C ALA A 120 0.89 6.40 2.37
N LEU A 121 1.87 5.54 2.12
CA LEU A 121 3.30 5.83 2.30
C LEU A 121 3.82 6.84 1.28
N VAL A 122 3.19 6.87 0.11
CA VAL A 122 3.48 7.81 -0.97
C VAL A 122 3.38 9.27 -0.48
N TRP A 123 2.57 9.56 0.53
CA TRP A 123 2.47 10.91 1.10
C TRP A 123 3.69 11.40 1.89
N LEU A 124 4.60 10.52 2.31
CA LEU A 124 5.60 10.85 3.35
C LEU A 124 7.03 10.37 3.06
N MET A 125 7.29 9.68 1.95
CA MET A 125 8.66 9.28 1.60
C MET A 125 9.40 10.36 0.80
N PRO A 126 10.55 10.88 1.29
CA PRO A 126 11.39 11.77 0.50
C PRO A 126 12.02 11.00 -0.66
N CYS A 127 11.68 11.41 -1.88
CA CYS A 127 12.34 10.95 -3.10
C CYS A 127 13.79 11.45 -3.14
N PRO A 128 14.78 10.57 -3.36
CA PRO A 128 16.17 10.98 -3.61
C PRO A 128 16.33 11.87 -4.87
N ALA A 129 15.36 11.83 -5.80
CA ALA A 129 15.38 12.56 -7.07
C ALA A 129 14.49 13.83 -7.09
N GLY A 130 13.94 14.28 -5.96
CA GLY A 130 13.13 15.50 -5.89
C GLY A 130 11.70 15.38 -6.46
N LEU A 131 11.26 14.17 -6.83
CA LEU A 131 9.88 13.90 -7.24
C LEU A 131 8.96 13.82 -6.01
N LYS A 132 7.81 14.49 -6.05
CA LYS A 132 6.74 14.21 -5.08
C LYS A 132 6.05 12.94 -5.55
N TRP A 133 6.25 11.85 -4.82
CA TRP A 133 5.45 10.66 -5.05
C TRP A 133 4.02 11.00 -4.60
N ARG A 134 3.05 10.87 -5.50
CA ARG A 134 1.61 10.85 -5.17
C ARG A 134 1.00 9.75 -6.04
N LEU A 135 0.12 8.95 -5.48
CA LEU A 135 -0.53 7.85 -6.21
C LEU A 135 -2.01 8.07 -6.02
N HIS A 136 -2.71 8.36 -7.11
CA HIS A 136 -4.16 8.47 -7.10
C HIS A 136 -4.74 7.17 -7.61
N VAL A 137 -5.47 6.48 -6.76
CA VAL A 137 -6.34 5.38 -7.17
C VAL A 137 -7.73 5.99 -7.30
N MET A 138 -8.24 6.06 -8.53
CA MET A 138 -9.64 6.43 -8.77
C MET A 138 -10.35 5.16 -9.23
N VAL A 139 -11.31 4.73 -8.42
CA VAL A 139 -12.26 3.66 -8.71
C VAL A 139 -13.66 4.23 -8.75
#